data_AF-A0A1H7TEN4-F1
#
_entry.id   AF-A0A1H7TEN4-F1
#
_cell.length_a   1.000
_cell.length_b   1.000
_cell.length_c   1.000
_cell.angle_alpha   90.00
_cell.angle_beta   90.00
_cell.angle_gamma   90.00
#
_symmetry.space_group_name_H-M   'P 1'
#
loop_
_entity.id
_entity.type
_entity.pdbx_description
1 polymer ?
#
loop_
_entity_poly.entity_id
_entity_poly.type
_entity_poly.pdbx_seq_one_letter_code
_entity_poly.pdbx_strand_id
1 'polypeptide(L)'
;MYYVYEARYSSGIPFYIGKGSGNRIEVTSLKSHSPEVANKIDDIKARGQSPKLEIVFQTENEIEAFKKEAELISLYGRLDLGTGPLLNKNAGSVTKAKAQKAFNLLIDADDHHKIKTFCAKHKISHKDLVLTCVFKHIAEIESGA
;
A
#
# COMPACT_ATOMS: atom_id res chain seq x y z
N MET A 1 -9.48 -12.70 -0.03
CA MET A 1 -8.43 -12.99 0.97
C MET A 1 -7.07 -12.41 0.60
N TYR A 2 -6.60 -11.50 1.45
CA TYR A 2 -5.26 -10.92 1.48
C TYR A 2 -4.53 -11.40 2.73
N TYR A 3 -3.21 -11.42 2.68
CA TYR A 3 -2.39 -11.83 3.81
C TYR A 3 -1.06 -11.10 3.84
N VAL A 4 -0.47 -11.03 5.03
CA VAL A 4 0.89 -10.57 5.26
C VAL A 4 1.72 -11.75 5.71
N TYR A 5 2.92 -11.87 5.14
CA TYR A 5 3.86 -12.94 5.44
C TYR A 5 5.23 -12.39 5.82
N GLU A 6 5.96 -13.19 6.59
CA GLU A 6 7.35 -12.96 6.93
C GLU A 6 8.23 -14.02 6.25
N ALA A 7 9.29 -13.57 5.59
CA ALA A 7 10.39 -14.45 5.20
C ALA A 7 11.47 -14.38 6.29
N ARG A 8 11.75 -15.52 6.91
CA ARG A 8 12.65 -15.66 8.05
C ARG A 8 13.86 -16.52 7.71
N TYR A 9 14.99 -16.19 8.33
CA TYR A 9 16.12 -17.10 8.42
C TYR A 9 15.74 -18.37 9.19
N SER A 10 16.56 -19.42 9.08
CA SER A 10 16.43 -20.62 9.93
C SER A 10 16.49 -20.30 11.42
N SER A 11 17.18 -19.22 11.81
CA SER A 11 17.24 -18.67 13.17
C SER A 11 15.96 -17.99 13.65
N GLY A 12 14.96 -17.78 12.78
CA GLY A 12 13.69 -17.12 13.11
C GLY A 12 13.68 -15.61 12.89
N ILE A 13 14.83 -14.98 12.63
CA ILE A 13 14.90 -13.53 12.36
C ILE A 13 14.24 -13.23 11.00
N PRO A 14 13.28 -12.31 10.90
CA PRO A 14 12.70 -11.90 9.63
C PRO A 14 13.70 -11.04 8.85
N PHE A 15 13.78 -11.27 7.54
CA PHE A 15 14.56 -10.43 6.63
C PHE A 15 13.71 -9.79 5.54
N TYR A 16 12.43 -10.14 5.45
CA TYR A 16 11.49 -9.51 4.54
C TYR A 16 10.06 -9.67 5.03
N ILE A 17 9.28 -8.60 4.91
CA ILE A 17 7.83 -8.61 5.12
C ILE A 17 7.17 -8.34 3.78
N GLY A 18 6.12 -9.09 3.44
CA GLY A 18 5.38 -8.85 2.21
C GLY A 18 3.89 -9.10 2.37
N LYS A 19 3.10 -8.41 1.55
CA LYS A 19 1.69 -8.74 1.33
C LYS A 19 1.51 -9.63 0.10
N GLY A 20 0.56 -10.56 0.18
CA GLY A 20 0.08 -11.34 -0.96
C GLY A 20 -1.45 -11.42 -1.02
N SER A 21 -1.96 -12.08 -2.06
CA SER A 21 -3.38 -12.40 -2.22
C SER A 21 -3.55 -13.75 -2.92
N GLY A 22 -4.70 -14.41 -2.70
CA GLY A 22 -4.98 -15.74 -3.27
C GLY A 22 -4.07 -16.86 -2.74
N ASN A 23 -3.75 -17.85 -3.57
CA ASN A 23 -2.98 -19.05 -3.16
C ASN A 23 -1.48 -19.01 -3.51
N ARG A 24 -0.92 -17.85 -3.84
CA ARG A 24 0.48 -17.74 -4.26
C ARG A 24 1.42 -17.39 -3.11
N ILE A 25 1.80 -18.38 -2.29
CA ILE A 25 2.93 -18.25 -1.36
C ILE A 25 3.91 -19.38 -1.61
N GLU A 26 4.98 -19.11 -2.35
CA GLU A 26 6.17 -19.94 -2.31
C GLU A 26 7.42 -19.08 -2.17
N VAL A 27 8.41 -19.58 -1.42
CA VAL A 27 9.71 -18.92 -1.23
C VAL A 27 10.40 -18.70 -2.58
N THR A 28 10.17 -19.60 -3.52
CA THR A 28 10.60 -19.54 -4.93
C THR A 28 9.93 -18.41 -5.71
N SER A 29 8.71 -18.02 -5.34
CA SER A 29 7.96 -16.93 -5.99
C SER A 29 8.35 -15.53 -5.50
N LEU A 30 9.12 -15.40 -4.41
CA LEU A 30 9.67 -14.13 -3.92
C LEU A 30 10.64 -13.46 -4.91
N LYS A 31 10.94 -14.13 -6.02
CA LYS A 31 11.82 -13.69 -7.11
C LYS A 31 11.38 -12.40 -7.83
N SER A 32 10.18 -11.85 -7.62
CA SER A 32 9.64 -10.92 -8.63
C SER A 32 9.92 -9.43 -8.46
N HIS A 33 10.35 -8.88 -7.30
CA HIS A 33 10.42 -7.40 -7.17
C HIS A 33 11.64 -6.79 -6.43
N SER A 34 12.50 -7.57 -5.77
CA SER A 34 13.74 -7.03 -5.15
C SER A 34 14.93 -7.97 -5.39
N PRO A 35 15.94 -7.55 -6.18
CA PRO A 35 17.15 -8.33 -6.40
C PRO A 35 17.87 -8.73 -5.10
N GLU A 36 17.82 -7.88 -4.07
CA GLU A 36 18.47 -8.14 -2.78
C GLU A 36 17.81 -9.30 -2.02
N VAL A 37 16.48 -9.38 -2.06
CA VAL A 37 15.73 -10.48 -1.42
C VAL A 37 16.00 -11.80 -2.15
N ALA A 38 16.02 -11.77 -3.49
CA ALA A 38 16.35 -12.95 -4.29
C ALA A 38 17.77 -13.44 -4.01
N ASN A 39 18.76 -12.54 -4.06
CA ASN A 39 20.15 -12.87 -3.75
C ASN A 39 20.31 -13.41 -2.34
N LYS A 40 19.57 -12.85 -1.37
CA LYS A 40 19.59 -13.34 0.01
C LYS A 40 19.05 -14.77 0.13
N ILE A 41 17.95 -15.07 -0.56
CA ILE A 41 17.37 -16.42 -0.59
C ILE A 41 18.35 -17.41 -1.22
N ASP A 42 19.03 -17.03 -2.30
CA ASP A 42 20.01 -17.87 -2.98
C ASP A 42 21.26 -18.10 -2.11
N ASP A 43 21.75 -17.07 -1.38
CA ASP A 43 22.82 -17.21 -0.38
C ASP A 43 22.44 -18.16 0.76
N ILE A 44 21.20 -18.05 1.28
CA ILE A 44 20.68 -18.98 2.31
C ILE A 44 20.68 -20.43 1.77
N LYS A 45 20.20 -20.63 0.54
CA LYS A 45 20.18 -21.96 -0.11
C LYS A 45 21.56 -22.51 -0.37
N ALA A 46 22.50 -21.68 -0.82
CA ALA A 46 23.89 -22.08 -1.07
C ALA A 46 24.59 -22.59 0.21
N ARG A 47 24.15 -22.13 1.39
CA ARG A 47 24.63 -22.59 2.71
C ARG A 47 23.91 -23.86 3.20
N GLY A 48 23.09 -24.51 2.36
CA GLY A 48 22.31 -25.69 2.73
C GLY A 48 21.13 -25.39 3.66
N GLN A 49 20.73 -24.11 3.77
CA GLN A 49 19.58 -23.69 4.58
C GLN A 49 18.41 -23.33 3.68
N SER A 50 17.20 -23.28 4.25
CA SER A 50 16.01 -22.82 3.55
C SER A 50 15.34 -21.70 4.33
N PRO A 51 15.00 -20.56 3.69
CA PRO A 51 14.18 -19.55 4.33
C PRO A 51 12.81 -20.13 4.67
N LYS A 52 12.24 -19.71 5.80
CA LYS A 52 10.86 -20.04 6.18
C LYS A 52 9.94 -18.90 5.77
N LEU A 53 8.78 -19.24 5.21
CA LEU A 53 7.69 -18.30 4.97
C LEU A 53 6.56 -18.61 5.95
N GLU A 54 6.09 -17.57 6.63
CA GLU A 54 5.02 -17.67 7.62
C GLU A 54 3.98 -16.59 7.36
N ILE A 55 2.71 -16.98 7.29
CA ILE A 55 1.59 -16.02 7.25
C ILE A 55 1.34 -15.55 8.68
N VAL A 56 1.43 -14.24 8.90
CA VAL A 56 1.25 -13.62 10.22
C VAL A 56 -0.02 -12.81 10.34
N PHE A 57 -0.71 -12.53 9.23
CA PHE A 57 -1.98 -11.83 9.22
C PHE A 57 -2.79 -12.17 7.98
N GLN A 58 -4.11 -12.27 8.11
CA GLN A 58 -5.06 -12.51 7.02
C GLN A 58 -6.28 -11.60 7.18
N THR A 59 -6.84 -11.13 6.07
CA THR A 59 -8.03 -10.27 6.06
C THR A 59 -8.67 -10.30 4.67
N GLU A 60 -9.97 -10.01 4.60
CA GLU A 60 -10.65 -9.74 3.33
C GLU A 60 -10.43 -8.30 2.83
N ASN A 61 -9.94 -7.40 3.70
CA ASN A 61 -9.70 -6.00 3.38
C ASN A 61 -8.22 -5.76 3.02
N GLU A 62 -7.96 -5.44 1.75
CA GLU A 62 -6.59 -5.18 1.28
C GLU A 62 -5.90 -4.04 2.06
N ILE A 63 -6.64 -3.00 2.43
CA ILE A 63 -6.12 -1.84 3.15
C ILE A 63 -5.61 -2.26 4.55
N GLU A 64 -6.29 -3.20 5.21
CA GLU A 64 -5.85 -3.73 6.50
C GLU A 64 -4.56 -4.55 6.35
N ALA A 65 -4.46 -5.37 5.31
CA ALA A 65 -3.23 -6.12 5.02
C ALA A 65 -2.05 -5.16 4.76
N PHE A 66 -2.28 -4.06 4.04
CA PHE A 66 -1.27 -3.02 3.85
C PHE A 66 -0.86 -2.32 5.15
N LYS A 67 -1.83 -1.94 5.99
CA LYS A 67 -1.54 -1.33 7.29
C LYS A 67 -0.70 -2.26 8.15
N LYS A 68 -1.02 -3.56 8.17
CA LYS A 68 -0.27 -4.56 8.91
C LYS A 68 1.14 -4.79 8.35
N GLU A 69 1.30 -4.82 7.03
CA GLU A 69 2.63 -4.87 6.40
C GLU A 69 3.50 -3.68 6.83
N ALA A 70 2.96 -2.46 6.77
CA ALA A 70 3.68 -1.25 7.17
C ALA A 70 4.01 -1.24 8.67
N GLU A 71 3.08 -1.67 9.52
CA GLU A 71 3.27 -1.83 10.96
C GLU A 71 4.44 -2.78 11.26
N LEU A 72 4.50 -3.95 10.62
CA LEU A 72 5.57 -4.92 10.82
C LEU A 72 6.91 -4.44 10.28
N ILE A 73 6.94 -3.75 9.14
CA ILE A 73 8.17 -3.14 8.62
C ILE A 73 8.71 -2.08 9.58
N SER A 74 7.82 -1.27 10.17
CA SER A 74 8.17 -0.28 11.18
C SER A 74 8.64 -0.94 12.48
N LEU A 75 8.03 -2.05 12.89
CA LEU A 75 8.37 -2.77 14.12
C LEU A 75 9.76 -3.41 14.05
N TYR A 76 10.07 -4.13 12.97
CA TYR A 76 11.35 -4.82 12.84
C TYR A 76 12.47 -3.91 12.37
N GLY A 77 12.16 -2.86 11.61
CA GLY A 77 13.14 -1.92 11.07
C GLY A 77 13.86 -2.40 9.81
N ARG A 78 14.36 -1.45 9.03
CA ARG A 78 14.99 -1.68 7.72
C ARG A 78 16.50 -1.62 7.77
N LEU A 79 17.12 -2.50 6.99
CA LEU A 79 18.58 -2.63 6.89
C LEU A 79 19.22 -1.42 6.23
N ASP A 80 18.61 -0.88 5.17
CA ASP A 80 19.15 0.28 4.43
C ASP A 80 19.11 1.59 5.23
N LEU A 81 18.26 1.65 6.26
CA LEU A 81 18.21 2.77 7.22
C LEU A 81 19.00 2.49 8.51
N GLY A 82 19.63 1.31 8.64
CA GLY A 82 20.32 0.89 9.86
C GLY A 82 19.39 0.69 11.06
N THR A 83 18.09 0.51 10.83
CA THR A 83 17.06 0.42 11.88
C THR A 83 16.64 -1.02 12.20
N GLY A 84 17.03 -1.99 11.37
CA GLY A 84 16.67 -3.39 11.58
C GLY A 84 17.13 -4.34 10.47
N PRO A 85 16.66 -5.60 10.47
CA PRO A 85 17.16 -6.64 9.59
C PRO A 85 16.47 -6.71 8.22
N LEU A 86 15.39 -5.96 8.00
CA LEU A 86 14.55 -6.12 6.82
C LEU A 86 15.19 -5.56 5.56
N LEU A 87 15.12 -6.33 4.47
CA LEU A 87 15.54 -5.96 3.11
C LEU A 87 14.46 -5.17 2.33
N ASN A 88 13.35 -4.82 2.99
CA ASN A 88 12.31 -3.97 2.43
C ASN A 88 12.88 -2.60 2.03
N LYS A 89 12.64 -2.16 0.79
CA LYS A 89 13.09 -0.84 0.27
C LYS A 89 12.10 0.30 0.49
N ASN A 90 10.90 -0.02 0.96
CA ASN A 90 9.88 0.95 1.31
C ASN A 90 9.21 0.50 2.63
N ALA A 91 8.51 1.43 3.27
CA ALA A 91 7.90 1.22 4.58
C ALA A 91 6.57 0.42 4.55
N GLY A 92 6.27 -0.29 3.46
CA GLY A 92 4.92 -0.75 3.15
C GLY A 92 4.13 0.40 2.55
N SER A 93 3.77 0.28 1.28
CA SER A 93 3.12 1.38 0.56
C SER A 93 1.63 1.10 0.46
N VAL A 94 0.80 1.92 1.12
CA VAL A 94 -0.52 2.24 0.57
C VAL A 94 -0.20 2.86 -0.78
N THR A 95 -0.62 2.23 -1.88
CA THR A 95 -0.26 2.71 -3.22
C THR A 95 -0.50 4.22 -3.28
N LYS A 96 0.52 5.00 -3.67
CA LYS A 96 0.28 6.37 -4.12
C LYS A 96 -0.83 6.24 -5.16
N ALA A 97 -1.98 6.85 -4.90
CA ALA A 97 -3.13 6.78 -5.79
C ALA A 97 -2.63 6.92 -7.23
N LYS A 98 -2.93 5.93 -8.09
CA LYS A 98 -2.61 6.07 -9.51
C LYS A 98 -3.21 7.39 -9.95
N ALA A 99 -2.42 8.20 -10.66
CA ALA A 99 -2.94 9.41 -11.27
C ALA A 99 -4.21 9.02 -12.04
N GLN A 100 -5.36 9.53 -11.59
CA GLN A 100 -6.61 9.35 -12.30
C GLN A 100 -6.49 10.12 -13.63
N LYS A 101 -7.20 9.68 -14.67
CA LYS A 101 -7.28 10.45 -15.91
C LYS A 101 -7.68 11.88 -15.56
N ALA A 102 -7.01 12.87 -16.15
CA ALA A 102 -7.42 14.26 -16.03
C ALA A 102 -8.87 14.37 -16.51
N PHE A 103 -9.76 14.74 -15.58
CA PHE A 103 -11.16 14.98 -15.90
C PHE A 103 -11.27 16.40 -16.44
N ASN A 104 -11.25 16.53 -17.77
CA ASN A 104 -11.35 17.82 -18.44
C ASN A 104 -12.81 18.27 -18.43
N LEU A 105 -13.19 19.01 -17.39
CA LEU A 105 -14.46 19.72 -17.35
C LEU A 105 -14.31 21.06 -18.05
N LEU A 106 -15.15 21.30 -19.05
CA LEU A 106 -15.36 22.64 -19.59
C LEU A 106 -16.34 23.34 -18.65
N ILE A 107 -15.85 24.36 -17.95
CA ILE A 107 -16.65 25.24 -17.12
C ILE A 107 -16.59 26.61 -17.79
N ASP A 108 -17.73 27.22 -18.06
CA ASP A 108 -17.75 28.57 -18.61
C ASP A 108 -17.20 29.61 -17.60
N ALA A 109 -16.93 30.81 -18.10
CA ALA A 109 -16.30 31.85 -17.30
C ALA A 109 -17.16 32.31 -16.11
N ASP A 110 -18.48 32.32 -16.27
CA ASP A 110 -19.41 32.79 -15.24
C ASP A 110 -19.52 31.76 -14.12
N ASP A 111 -19.64 30.48 -14.46
CA ASP A 111 -19.69 29.39 -13.49
C ASP A 111 -18.34 29.23 -12.78
N HIS A 112 -17.22 29.39 -13.49
CA HIS A 112 -15.91 29.43 -12.86
C HIS A 112 -15.78 30.59 -11.86
N HIS A 113 -16.31 31.77 -12.20
CA HIS A 113 -16.35 32.91 -11.28
C HIS A 113 -17.20 32.62 -10.04
N LYS A 114 -18.40 32.05 -10.21
CA LYS A 114 -19.28 31.65 -9.09
C LYS A 114 -18.59 30.67 -8.15
N ILE A 115 -17.96 29.62 -8.69
CA ILE A 115 -17.23 28.61 -7.92
C ILE A 115 -16.10 29.27 -7.13
N LYS A 116 -15.29 30.13 -7.77
CA LYS A 116 -14.20 30.85 -7.10
C LYS A 116 -14.68 31.73 -5.97
N THR A 117 -15.73 32.52 -6.21
CA THR A 117 -16.32 33.41 -5.21
C THR A 117 -16.88 32.61 -4.02
N PHE A 118 -17.53 31.48 -4.28
CA PHE A 118 -18.00 30.57 -3.24
C PHE A 118 -16.83 30.01 -2.42
N CYS A 119 -15.80 29.47 -3.07
CA CYS A 119 -14.63 28.91 -2.42
C CYS A 119 -13.94 29.93 -1.49
N ALA A 120 -13.76 31.16 -2.00
CA ALA A 120 -13.16 32.26 -1.24
C ALA A 120 -14.01 32.65 -0.02
N LYS A 121 -15.33 32.81 -0.21
CA LYS A 121 -16.26 33.18 0.87
C LYS A 121 -16.30 32.14 1.99
N HIS A 122 -16.26 30.85 1.63
CA HIS A 122 -16.40 29.74 2.57
C HIS A 122 -15.06 29.13 3.02
N LYS A 123 -13.92 29.70 2.58
CA LYS A 123 -12.56 29.22 2.90
C LYS A 123 -12.37 27.72 2.61
N ILE A 124 -12.95 27.25 1.51
CA ILE A 124 -12.84 25.87 1.04
C ILE A 124 -12.04 25.83 -0.26
N SER A 125 -11.20 24.81 -0.45
CA SER A 125 -10.50 24.64 -1.72
C SER A 125 -11.45 24.12 -2.80
N HIS A 126 -11.16 24.43 -4.06
CA HIS A 126 -11.96 23.90 -5.18
C HIS A 126 -11.95 22.36 -5.19
N LYS A 127 -10.80 21.75 -4.86
CA LYS A 127 -10.69 20.29 -4.74
C LYS A 127 -11.61 19.72 -3.67
N ASP A 128 -11.62 20.33 -2.48
CA ASP A 128 -12.43 19.83 -1.37
C ASP A 128 -13.92 20.01 -1.64
N LEU A 129 -14.31 21.14 -2.24
CA LEU A 129 -15.69 21.37 -2.69
C LEU A 129 -16.16 20.27 -3.63
N VAL A 130 -15.39 19.94 -4.66
CA VAL A 130 -15.73 18.90 -5.63
C VAL A 130 -15.85 17.53 -4.95
N LEU A 131 -14.87 17.17 -4.11
CA LEU A 131 -14.90 15.88 -3.39
C LEU A 131 -16.11 15.77 -2.47
N THR A 132 -16.42 16.81 -1.70
CA THR A 132 -17.59 16.84 -0.83
C THR A 132 -18.89 16.67 -1.62
N CYS A 133 -19.04 17.38 -2.73
CA CYS A 133 -20.22 17.24 -3.59
C CYS A 133 -20.36 15.83 -4.16
N VAL A 134 -19.27 15.24 -4.65
CA VAL A 134 -19.26 13.86 -5.19
C VAL A 134 -19.69 12.86 -4.11
N PHE A 135 -19.07 12.89 -2.93
CA PHE A 135 -19.40 11.93 -1.87
C PHE A 135 -20.81 12.10 -1.33
N LYS A 136 -21.29 13.35 -1.22
CA LYS A 136 -22.68 13.62 -0.84
C LYS A 136 -23.64 12.96 -1.84
N HIS A 137 -23.39 13.12 -3.13
CA HIS A 137 -24.26 12.57 -4.17
C HIS A 137 -24.21 11.05 -4.25
N ILE A 138 -23.02 10.44 -4.05
CA ILE A 138 -22.90 8.98 -3.91
C ILE A 138 -23.77 8.48 -2.76
N ALA A 139 -23.70 9.14 -1.60
CA ALA A 139 -24.52 8.75 -0.45
C ALA A 139 -26.03 8.88 -0.73
N GLU A 140 -26.45 9.92 -1.45
CA GLU A 140 -27.85 10.09 -1.89
C GLU A 140 -28.30 8.92 -2.79
N ILE A 141 -27.49 8.54 -3.78
CA ILE A 141 -27.77 7.40 -4.68
C ILE A 141 -27.84 6.09 -3.89
N GLU A 142 -26.88 5.84 -3.00
CA GLU A 142 -26.83 4.62 -2.19
C GLU A 142 -27.99 4.52 -1.20
N SER A 143 -28.49 5.66 -0.71
CA SER A 143 -29.65 5.74 0.18
C SER A 143 -30.99 5.51 -0.52
N GLY A 144 -30.99 5.30 -1.84
CA GLY A 144 -32.18 4.98 -2.62
C GLY A 144 -33.09 6.17 -2.89
N ALA A 145 -32.51 7.32 -3.25
CA ALA A 145 -33.26 8.41 -3.88
C ALA A 145 -34.06 7.92 -5.10
#